data_AF-F7RQV6-F1
#
_entry.id   AF-F7RQV6-F1
#
_cell.length_a   1.000
_cell.length_b   1.000
_cell.length_c   1.000
_cell.angle_alpha   90.00
_cell.angle_beta   90.00
_cell.angle_gamma   90.00
#
_symmetry.space_group_name_H-M   'P 1'
#
loop_
_entity.id
_entity.type
_entity.pdbx_description
1 polymer ?
#
loop_
_entity_poly.entity_id
_entity_poly.type
_entity_poly.pdbx_seq_one_letter_code
_entity_poly.pdbx_strand_id
1 'polypeptide(L)'
;MQLQELNQQISDVLLNLKKIPAENELTDILVLNLQALVSERQFLVDNLLKGDVTLDEKFLLQQLELTNQLCLLAQEIMTERKNLLVLTSKNQRKINVYQTIDANR
;
A
#
# COMPACT_ATOMS: atom_id res chain seq x y z
N MET A 1 -22.61 1.61 -6.41
CA MET A 1 -22.05 0.28 -6.75
C MET A 1 -20.57 0.37 -7.09
N GLN A 2 -20.15 1.20 -8.06
CA GLN A 2 -18.75 1.31 -8.51
C GLN A 2 -17.74 1.77 -7.44
N LEU A 3 -18.05 2.82 -6.64
CA LEU A 3 -17.12 3.29 -5.59
C LEU A 3 -16.87 2.25 -4.49
N GLN A 4 -17.91 1.48 -4.13
CA GLN A 4 -17.81 0.47 -3.09
C GLN A 4 -17.02 -0.76 -3.57
N GLU A 5 -17.16 -1.09 -4.85
CA GLU A 5 -16.34 -2.10 -5.50
C GLU A 5 -14.87 -1.69 -5.55
N LEU A 6 -14.56 -0.44 -5.92
CA LEU A 6 -13.20 0.12 -5.85
C LEU A 6 -12.62 0.06 -4.44
N ASN A 7 -13.40 0.42 -3.42
CA ASN A 7 -12.97 0.32 -2.02
C ASN A 7 -12.60 -1.12 -1.65
N GLN A 8 -13.39 -2.11 -2.10
CA GLN A 8 -13.09 -3.52 -1.85
C GLN A 8 -11.83 -3.98 -2.58
N GLN A 9 -11.68 -3.63 -3.86
CA GLN A 9 -10.49 -3.99 -4.65
C GLN A 9 -9.20 -3.40 -4.06
N ILE A 10 -9.24 -2.14 -3.60
CA ILE A 10 -8.10 -1.50 -2.92
C ILE A 10 -7.76 -2.26 -1.64
N SER A 11 -8.77 -2.63 -0.84
CA SER A 11 -8.58 -3.42 0.38
C SER A 11 -7.92 -4.77 0.08
N ASP A 12 -8.42 -5.50 -0.93
CA ASP A 12 -7.89 -6.80 -1.33
C ASP A 12 -6.44 -6.71 -1.82
N VAL A 13 -6.12 -5.69 -2.62
CA VAL A 13 -4.74 -5.44 -3.09
C VAL A 13 -3.81 -5.12 -1.91
N LEU A 14 -4.24 -4.30 -0.96
CA LEU A 14 -3.46 -4.01 0.25
C LEU A 14 -3.25 -5.27 1.11
N LEU A 15 -4.28 -6.10 1.29
CA LEU A 15 -4.17 -7.36 2.03
C LEU A 15 -3.22 -8.35 1.33
N ASN A 16 -3.20 -8.37 -0.01
CA ASN A 16 -2.26 -9.17 -0.78
C ASN A 16 -0.83 -8.63 -0.65
N LEU A 17 -0.66 -7.31 -0.73
CA LEU A 17 0.61 -6.63 -0.49
C LEU A 17 1.12 -6.83 0.94
N LYS A 18 0.26 -7.10 1.92
CA LYS A 18 0.70 -7.46 3.29
C LYS A 18 1.23 -8.90 3.39
N LYS A 19 0.78 -9.81 2.51
CA LYS A 19 1.12 -11.23 2.57
C LYS A 19 2.30 -11.64 1.69
N ILE A 20 2.49 -10.96 0.55
CA ILE A 20 3.48 -11.35 -0.46
C ILE A 20 4.90 -10.96 -0.02
N PRO A 21 5.95 -11.78 -0.21
CA PRO A 21 7.34 -11.38 0.06
C PRO A 21 7.77 -10.18 -0.80
N ALA A 22 8.66 -9.33 -0.28
CA ALA A 22 9.06 -8.10 -0.98
C ALA A 22 9.82 -8.41 -2.28
N GLU A 23 10.48 -9.57 -2.33
CA GLU A 23 11.28 -10.04 -3.45
C GLU A 23 10.43 -10.66 -4.58
N ASN A 24 9.11 -10.79 -4.37
CA ASN A 24 8.23 -11.35 -5.36
C ASN A 24 7.92 -10.30 -6.45
N GLU A 25 8.14 -10.66 -7.71
CA GLU A 25 7.91 -9.81 -8.89
C GLU A 25 6.46 -9.30 -9.00
N LEU A 26 5.49 -10.02 -8.41
CA LEU A 26 4.10 -9.58 -8.35
C LEU A 26 3.88 -8.35 -7.46
N THR A 27 4.82 -8.03 -6.57
CA THR A 27 4.72 -6.87 -5.67
C THR A 27 4.63 -5.58 -6.46
N ASP A 28 5.48 -5.40 -7.47
CA ASP A 28 5.48 -4.17 -8.29
C ASP A 28 4.18 -4.03 -9.08
N ILE A 29 3.67 -5.14 -9.61
CA ILE A 29 2.38 -5.18 -10.32
C ILE A 29 1.24 -4.78 -9.38
N LEU A 30 1.23 -5.30 -8.15
CA LEU A 30 0.21 -4.97 -7.16
C LEU A 30 0.28 -3.52 -6.70
N VAL A 31 1.48 -2.95 -6.58
CA VAL A 31 1.66 -1.52 -6.25
C VAL A 31 1.16 -0.63 -7.39
N LEU A 32 1.47 -0.97 -8.65
CA LEU A 32 0.95 -0.24 -9.81
C LEU A 32 -0.57 -0.33 -9.90
N ASN A 33 -1.14 -1.51 -9.67
CA ASN A 33 -2.59 -1.70 -9.63
C ASN A 33 -3.23 -0.88 -8.50
N LEU A 34 -2.65 -0.90 -7.29
CA LEU A 34 -3.11 -0.10 -6.17
C LEU A 34 -3.15 1.40 -6.52
N GLN A 35 -2.11 1.92 -7.19
CA GLN A 35 -2.05 3.32 -7.60
C GLN A 35 -3.16 3.67 -8.59
N ALA A 36 -3.44 2.79 -9.56
CA ALA A 36 -4.53 2.99 -10.52
C ALA A 36 -5.89 3.02 -9.82
N LEU A 37 -6.17 2.03 -8.94
CA LEU A 37 -7.42 1.94 -8.20
C LEU A 37 -7.64 3.14 -7.27
N VAL A 38 -6.60 3.59 -6.55
CA VAL A 38 -6.68 4.79 -5.69
C VAL A 38 -6.94 6.04 -6.52
N SER A 39 -6.33 6.15 -7.70
CA SER A 39 -6.54 7.28 -8.60
C SER A 39 -7.97 7.32 -9.14
N GLU A 40 -8.52 6.17 -9.53
CA GLU A 40 -9.92 6.06 -9.96
C GLU A 40 -10.89 6.38 -8.81
N ARG A 41 -10.62 5.85 -7.61
CA ARG A 41 -11.39 6.17 -6.42
C ARG A 41 -11.39 7.67 -6.14
N GLN A 42 -10.23 8.32 -6.18
CA GLN A 42 -10.12 9.75 -5.93
C GLN A 42 -10.93 10.55 -6.95
N PHE A 43 -10.84 10.18 -8.23
CA PHE A 43 -11.63 10.81 -9.29
C PHE A 43 -13.14 10.70 -9.04
N LEU A 44 -13.64 9.52 -8.63
CA LEU A 44 -15.06 9.33 -8.33
C LEU A 44 -15.51 10.15 -7.11
N VAL A 45 -14.71 10.15 -6.03
CA VAL A 45 -15.02 10.92 -4.82
C VAL A 45 -15.03 12.42 -5.14
N ASP A 46 -14.05 12.92 -5.89
CA ASP A 46 -13.98 14.33 -6.28
C ASP A 46 -15.19 14.75 -7.12
N ASN A 47 -15.63 13.90 -8.05
CA ASN A 47 -16.82 14.18 -8.86
C ASN A 47 -18.10 14.17 -8.02
N LEU A 48 -18.21 13.27 -7.04
CA LEU A 48 -19.35 13.26 -6.11
C LEU A 48 -19.39 14.55 -5.28
N LEU A 49 -18.25 14.99 -4.76
CA LEU A 49 -18.14 16.20 -3.94
C LEU A 49 -18.39 17.49 -4.74
N LYS A 50 -18.08 17.50 -6.04
CA LYS A 50 -18.28 18.66 -6.94
C LYS A 50 -19.66 18.69 -7.59
N GLY A 51 -20.43 17.60 -7.53
CA GLY A 51 -21.76 17.54 -8.11
C GLY A 51 -22.78 18.34 -7.30
N ASP A 52 -23.85 18.80 -7.95
CA ASP A 52 -25.03 19.43 -7.31
C ASP A 52 -25.91 18.41 -6.54
N VAL A 53 -25.37 17.24 -6.21
CA VAL A 53 -26.11 16.20 -5.49
C VAL A 53 -25.92 16.42 -4.00
N THR A 54 -27.02 16.57 -3.27
CA THR A 54 -27.00 16.54 -1.81
C THR A 54 -26.54 15.16 -1.35
N LEU A 55 -25.29 15.06 -0.90
CA LEU A 55 -24.73 13.82 -0.36
C LEU A 55 -25.22 13.61 1.08
N ASP A 56 -25.63 12.38 1.39
CA ASP A 56 -25.99 11.97 2.74
C ASP A 56 -24.76 12.03 3.67
N GLU A 57 -24.91 12.68 4.83
CA GLU A 57 -23.87 12.77 5.86
C GLU A 57 -23.34 11.40 6.25
N LYS A 58 -24.24 10.41 6.39
CA LYS A 58 -23.85 9.04 6.75
C LYS A 58 -22.94 8.43 5.69
N PHE A 59 -23.25 8.65 4.41
CA PHE A 59 -22.41 8.19 3.30
C PHE A 59 -21.03 8.85 3.34
N LEU A 60 -20.96 10.16 3.58
CA LEU A 60 -19.70 10.90 3.67
C LEU A 60 -18.82 10.40 4.83
N LEU A 61 -19.43 10.20 6.00
CA LEU A 61 -18.73 9.63 7.17
C LEU A 61 -18.19 8.23 6.90
N GLN A 62 -18.97 7.38 6.22
CA GLN A 62 -18.50 6.05 5.81
C GLN A 62 -17.32 6.12 4.83
N GLN A 63 -17.35 7.03 3.85
CA GLN A 63 -16.22 7.19 2.92
C GLN A 63 -14.97 7.75 3.62
N LEU A 64 -15.15 8.62 4.60
CA LEU A 64 -14.04 9.14 5.41
C LEU A 64 -13.41 8.03 6.25
N GLU A 65 -14.22 7.23 6.93
CA GLU A 65 -13.76 6.10 7.74
C GLU A 65 -12.99 5.09 6.88
N LEU A 66 -13.55 4.70 5.73
CA LEU A 66 -12.88 3.81 4.78
C LEU A 66 -11.54 4.38 4.30
N THR A 67 -11.49 5.67 3.98
CA THR A 67 -10.24 6.33 3.57
C THR A 67 -9.18 6.22 4.67
N ASN A 68 -9.56 6.46 5.92
CA ASN A 68 -8.64 6.36 7.05
C ASN A 68 -8.13 4.93 7.25
N GLN A 69 -9.02 3.93 7.17
CA GLN A 69 -8.64 2.52 7.30
C GLN A 69 -7.64 2.09 6.21
N LEU A 70 -7.91 2.45 4.95
CA LEU A 70 -7.01 2.13 3.83
C LEU A 70 -5.64 2.83 3.98
N CYS A 71 -5.63 4.09 4.43
CA CYS A 71 -4.40 4.84 4.69
C CYS A 71 -3.56 4.19 5.80
N LEU A 72 -4.19 3.78 6.92
CA LEU A 72 -3.50 3.09 8.00
C LEU A 72 -2.86 1.79 7.52
N LEU A 73 -3.61 0.97 6.77
CA LEU A 73 -3.10 -0.29 6.24
C LEU A 73 -1.92 -0.07 5.27
N ALA A 74 -2.02 0.94 4.39
CA ALA A 74 -0.92 1.29 3.49
C ALA A 74 0.33 1.76 4.25
N GLN A 75 0.17 2.54 5.33
CA GLN A 75 1.28 2.99 6.18
C GLN A 75 1.95 1.83 6.92
N GLU A 76 1.16 0.88 7.43
CA GLU A 76 1.69 -0.35 8.04
C GLU A 76 2.57 -1.11 7.04
N ILE A 77 2.04 -1.40 5.86
CA ILE A 77 2.77 -2.12 4.80
C ILE A 77 4.06 -1.37 4.43
N MET A 78 3.97 -0.06 4.21
CA MET A 78 5.15 0.76 3.89
C MET A 78 6.21 0.69 5.00
N THR A 79 5.79 0.73 6.27
CA THR A 79 6.70 0.67 7.42
C THR A 79 7.36 -0.71 7.54
N GLU A 80 6.59 -1.79 7.39
CA GLU A 80 7.11 -3.17 7.37
C GLU A 80 8.15 -3.36 6.26
N ARG A 81 7.86 -2.87 5.05
CA ARG A 81 8.79 -2.95 3.90
C ARG A 81 10.07 -2.17 4.14
N LYS A 82 9.98 -0.95 4.68
CA LYS A 82 11.16 -0.16 5.04
C LYS A 82 12.02 -0.87 6.08
N ASN A 83 11.40 -1.48 7.08
CA ASN A 83 12.12 -2.21 8.13
C ASN A 83 12.86 -3.42 7.54
N LEU A 84 12.22 -4.18 6.65
CA LEU A 84 12.86 -5.29 5.93
C LEU A 84 14.08 -4.81 5.13
N LEU A 85 13.95 -3.73 4.37
CA LEU A 85 15.05 -3.17 3.58
C LEU A 85 16.24 -2.74 4.45
N VAL A 86 15.97 -2.11 5.60
CA VAL A 86 17.01 -1.74 6.56
C VAL A 86 17.70 -2.97 7.15
N LEU A 87 16.95 -4.02 7.50
CA LEU A 87 17.52 -5.27 8.02
C LEU A 87 18.41 -5.96 6.98
N THR A 88 17.96 -6.06 5.73
CA THR A 88 18.75 -6.63 4.62
C THR A 88 20.05 -5.84 4.42
N SER A 89 19.98 -4.50 4.43
CA SER A 89 21.19 -3.66 4.30
C SER A 89 22.19 -3.84 5.44
N LYS A 90 21.72 -4.05 6.69
CA LYS A 90 22.57 -4.31 7.86
C LYS A 90 23.20 -5.71 7.79
N ASN A 91 22.47 -6.71 7.34
CA ASN A 91 22.98 -8.07 7.16
C ASN A 91 24.01 -8.15 6.03
N GLN A 92 23.78 -7.46 4.90
CA GLN A 92 24.75 -7.38 3.80
C GLN A 92 26.09 -6.80 4.26
N ARG A 93 26.06 -5.75 5.10
CA ARG A 93 27.29 -5.16 5.67
C ARG A 93 28.04 -6.15 6.56
N LYS A 94 27.34 -6.93 7.38
CA LYS A 94 27.98 -7.94 8.24
C LYS A 94 28.61 -9.06 7.40
N ILE A 95 27.90 -9.57 6.39
CA ILE A 95 28.41 -10.63 5.49
C ILE A 95 29.69 -10.15 4.77
N ASN A 96 29.68 -8.94 4.23
CA ASN A 96 30.86 -8.39 3.57
C ASN A 96 32.05 -8.28 4.53
N VAL A 97 31.84 -7.85 5.78
CA VAL A 97 32.93 -7.79 6.78
C VAL A 97 33.55 -9.17 7.04
N TYR A 98 32.74 -10.23 7.15
CA TYR A 98 33.27 -11.59 7.33
C TYR A 98 34.03 -12.09 6.09
N GLN A 99 33.52 -11.83 4.88
CA GLN A 99 34.21 -12.22 3.63
C GLN A 99 35.55 -11.52 3.46
N THR A 100 35.68 -10.24 3.84
CA THR A 100 36.96 -9.53 3.75
C THR A 100 37.99 -10.01 4.77
N ILE A 101 37.56 -10.60 5.89
CA ILE A 101 38.45 -11.18 6.91
C ILE A 101 38.96 -12.56 6.43
N ASP A 102 38.10 -13.41 5.86
CA ASP A 102 38.52 -14.70 5.31
C ASP A 102 39.38 -14.56 4.04
N ALA A 103 39.19 -13.51 3.24
CA ALA A 103 40.02 -13.24 2.05
C ALA A 103 41.42 -12.68 2.37
N ASN A 104 41.68 -12.28 3.62
CA ASN A 104 42.98 -11.75 4.08
C ASN A 104 43.79 -12.77 4.90
N ARG A 105 43.49 -14.07 4.77
CA ARG A 105 44.15 -15.16 5.48
C ARG A 105 44.80 -16.14 4.51
#